data_AF-W9NGI7-F1
#
_entry.id   AF-W9NGI7-F1
#
_cell.length_a   1.000
_cell.length_b   1.000
_cell.length_c   1.000
_cell.angle_alpha   90.00
_cell.angle_beta   90.00
_cell.angle_gamma   90.00
#
_symmetry.space_group_name_H-M   'P 1'
#
loop_
_entity.id
_entity.type
_entity.pdbx_description
1 polymer ?
#
loop_
_entity_poly.entity_id
_entity_poly.type
_entity_poly.pdbx_seq_one_letter_code
_entity_poly.pdbx_strand_id
1 'polypeptide(L)'
;MCSYDGGAVFAKHARSMLFDELSRGFCTIPTVLTLLLLSAGECGHGNTTQAWIYSGIAFRLIDHLGICVDGQRYPGSVHLADEEVEIRHRLYWSCYFWDKIISLYLGRSPSLQHTQVSPPQIIMDDSAENELWVPFDSPHGSDWKYPPATAHSTSCFMSAC
;
A
#
# COMPACT_ATOMS: atom_id res chain seq x y z
N MET A 1 -3.28 -27.23 -16.68
CA MET A 1 -3.02 -25.94 -16.00
C MET A 1 -3.25 -26.17 -14.51
N CYS A 2 -2.19 -26.16 -13.69
CA CYS A 2 -2.35 -26.22 -12.24
C CYS A 2 -3.18 -25.02 -11.79
N SER A 3 -4.38 -25.26 -11.27
CA SER A 3 -5.22 -24.20 -10.73
C SER A 3 -4.53 -23.68 -9.46
N TYR A 4 -3.98 -22.47 -9.49
CA TYR A 4 -3.27 -21.85 -8.38
C TYR A 4 -4.18 -21.52 -7.17
N ASP A 5 -5.39 -22.09 -7.11
CA ASP A 5 -6.41 -21.86 -6.08
C ASP A 5 -6.59 -20.37 -5.76
N GLY A 6 -6.69 -19.54 -6.80
CA GLY A 6 -6.82 -18.09 -6.66
C GLY A 6 -5.65 -17.41 -5.93
N GLY A 7 -4.47 -18.03 -5.87
CA GLY A 7 -3.29 -17.50 -5.18
C GLY A 7 -3.17 -17.90 -3.70
N ALA A 8 -4.06 -18.76 -3.18
CA ALA A 8 -4.07 -19.17 -1.77
C ALA A 8 -2.73 -19.75 -1.27
N VAL A 9 -2.04 -20.52 -2.13
CA VAL A 9 -0.73 -21.09 -1.82
C VAL A 9 0.33 -20.01 -1.58
N PHE A 10 0.34 -18.96 -2.41
CA PHE A 10 1.27 -17.84 -2.28
C PHE A 10 0.97 -17.01 -1.04
N ALA A 11 -0.30 -16.71 -0.78
CA ALA A 11 -0.71 -15.99 0.43
C ALA A 11 -0.32 -16.74 1.71
N LYS A 12 -0.48 -18.07 1.73
CA LYS A 12 -0.04 -18.91 2.86
C LYS A 12 1.48 -18.84 3.06
N HIS A 13 2.25 -18.92 1.98
CA HIS A 13 3.71 -18.85 2.06
C HIS A 13 4.21 -17.48 2.51
N ALA A 14 3.63 -16.41 1.96
CA ALA A 14 3.91 -15.03 2.34
C ALA A 14 3.67 -14.78 3.84
N ARG A 15 2.53 -15.24 4.37
CA ARG A 15 2.26 -15.18 5.83
C ARG A 15 3.32 -15.90 6.66
N SER A 16 3.70 -17.12 6.25
CA SER A 16 4.68 -17.90 6.98
C SER A 16 6.03 -17.21 7.06
N MET A 17 6.52 -16.69 5.93
CA MET A 17 7.80 -15.99 5.87
C MET A 17 7.77 -14.66 6.65
N LEU A 18 6.68 -13.92 6.50
CA LEU A 18 6.46 -12.65 7.19
C LEU A 18 6.53 -12.82 8.72
N PHE A 19 5.81 -13.79 9.26
CA PHE A 19 5.80 -14.01 10.71
C PHE A 19 7.12 -14.61 11.23
N ASP A 20 7.82 -15.41 10.43
CA ASP A 20 9.18 -15.84 10.76
C ASP A 20 10.14 -14.63 10.85
N GLU A 21 10.12 -13.74 9.86
CA GLU A 21 10.92 -12.52 9.83
C GLU A 21 10.65 -11.62 11.04
N LEU A 22 9.37 -11.37 11.34
CA LEU A 22 8.96 -10.58 12.50
C LEU A 22 9.37 -11.24 13.83
N SER A 23 9.29 -12.58 13.93
CA SER A 23 9.70 -13.31 15.14
C SER A 23 11.20 -13.18 15.42
N ARG A 24 11.99 -12.98 14.36
CA ARG A 24 13.43 -12.73 14.44
C ARG A 24 13.77 -11.26 14.72
N GLY A 25 12.77 -10.39 14.81
CA GLY A 25 12.93 -8.97 15.09
C GLY A 25 13.37 -8.14 13.86
N PHE A 26 13.23 -8.68 12.65
CA PHE A 26 13.49 -7.93 11.43
C PHE A 26 12.21 -7.27 10.93
N CYS A 27 12.33 -6.01 10.49
CA CYS A 27 11.25 -5.26 9.89
C CYS A 27 11.81 -4.41 8.76
N THR A 28 11.24 -4.53 7.58
CA THR A 28 11.64 -3.81 6.37
C THR A 28 10.42 -3.25 5.65
N ILE A 29 10.64 -2.38 4.65
CA ILE A 29 9.58 -1.85 3.79
C ILE A 29 8.73 -2.98 3.15
N PRO A 30 9.34 -4.04 2.56
CA PRO A 30 8.60 -5.21 2.07
C PRO A 30 7.70 -5.89 3.11
N THR A 31 8.12 -5.94 4.37
CA THR A 31 7.32 -6.50 5.49
C THR A 31 6.00 -5.76 5.64
N VAL A 32 6.05 -4.42 5.62
CA VAL A 32 4.85 -3.56 5.71
C VAL A 32 3.97 -3.72 4.47
N LEU A 33 4.56 -3.68 3.28
CA LEU A 33 3.83 -3.89 2.03
C LEU A 33 3.11 -5.24 2.00
N THR A 34 3.79 -6.30 2.45
CA THR A 34 3.20 -7.64 2.54
C THR A 34 2.02 -7.67 3.49
N LEU A 35 2.10 -7.00 4.65
CA LEU A 35 0.97 -6.87 5.59
C LEU A 35 -0.22 -6.13 4.99
N LEU A 36 0.01 -5.04 4.22
CA LEU A 36 -1.07 -4.32 3.53
C LEU A 36 -1.76 -5.20 2.49
N LEU A 37 -0.99 -5.90 1.65
CA LEU A 37 -1.53 -6.80 0.63
C LEU A 37 -2.32 -7.96 1.25
N LEU A 38 -1.78 -8.57 2.31
CA LEU A 38 -2.49 -9.61 3.05
C LEU A 38 -3.76 -9.06 3.70
N SER A 39 -3.73 -7.85 4.25
CA SER A 39 -4.92 -7.21 4.82
C SER A 39 -6.03 -7.03 3.77
N ALA A 40 -5.68 -6.47 2.60
CA ALA A 40 -6.62 -6.32 1.48
C ALA A 40 -7.17 -7.67 1.01
N GLY A 41 -6.31 -8.68 0.90
CA GLY A 41 -6.72 -10.05 0.55
C GLY A 41 -7.70 -10.64 1.56
N GLU A 42 -7.40 -10.58 2.86
CA GLU A 42 -8.30 -11.11 3.90
C GLU A 42 -9.62 -10.32 3.96
N CYS A 43 -9.59 -9.00 3.70
CA CYS A 43 -10.79 -8.19 3.58
C CYS A 43 -11.68 -8.66 2.41
N GLY A 44 -11.08 -8.95 1.24
CA GLY A 44 -11.79 -9.49 0.08
C GLY A 44 -12.41 -10.87 0.31
N HIS A 45 -11.78 -11.71 1.14
CA HIS A 45 -12.32 -13.00 1.57
C HIS A 45 -13.35 -12.90 2.72
N GLY A 46 -13.65 -11.68 3.21
CA GLY A 46 -14.58 -11.46 4.33
C GLY A 46 -14.00 -11.76 5.72
N ASN A 47 -12.69 -12.02 5.83
CA ASN A 47 -12.03 -12.25 7.10
C ASN A 47 -11.60 -10.92 7.75
N THR A 48 -12.60 -10.20 8.23
CA THR A 48 -12.44 -8.83 8.77
C THR A 48 -11.45 -8.74 9.93
N THR A 49 -11.37 -9.78 10.76
CA THR A 49 -10.47 -9.83 11.91
C THR A 49 -9.00 -9.88 11.48
N GLN A 50 -8.64 -10.78 10.54
CA GLN A 50 -7.27 -10.84 10.03
C GLN A 50 -6.91 -9.55 9.28
N ALA A 51 -7.82 -9.03 8.45
CA ALA A 51 -7.62 -7.78 7.74
C ALA A 51 -7.27 -6.63 8.71
N TRP A 52 -8.06 -6.48 9.77
CA TRP A 52 -7.81 -5.45 10.79
C TRP A 52 -6.47 -5.64 11.52
N ILE A 53 -6.14 -6.88 11.90
CA ILE A 53 -4.88 -7.17 12.61
C ILE A 53 -3.68 -6.85 11.72
N TYR A 54 -3.68 -7.30 10.47
CA TYR A 54 -2.58 -7.05 9.54
C TYR A 54 -2.40 -5.56 9.26
N SER A 55 -3.49 -4.82 9.06
CA SER A 55 -3.45 -3.36 8.95
C SER A 55 -2.83 -2.72 10.19
N GLY A 56 -3.30 -3.09 11.38
CA GLY A 56 -2.77 -2.53 12.63
C GLY A 56 -1.29 -2.83 12.86
N ILE A 57 -0.80 -4.00 12.44
CA ILE A 57 0.64 -4.30 12.46
C ILE A 57 1.37 -3.39 11.47
N ALA A 58 0.91 -3.29 10.22
CA ALA A 58 1.52 -2.43 9.21
C ALA A 58 1.64 -0.97 9.68
N PHE A 59 0.57 -0.41 10.25
CA PHE A 59 0.54 0.98 10.72
C PHE A 59 1.51 1.25 11.87
N ARG A 60 1.76 0.25 12.73
CA ARG A 60 2.78 0.35 13.78
C ARG A 60 4.20 0.20 13.24
N LEU A 61 4.38 -0.62 12.20
CA LEU A 61 5.70 -0.85 11.61
C LEU A 61 6.18 0.34 10.77
N ILE A 62 5.30 1.09 10.10
CA ILE A 62 5.71 2.35 9.44
C ILE A 62 6.24 3.37 10.45
N ASP A 63 5.67 3.42 11.65
CA ASP A 63 6.14 4.27 12.73
C ASP A 63 7.50 3.77 13.27
N HIS A 64 7.62 2.45 13.48
CA HIS A 64 8.88 1.83 13.87
C HIS A 64 10.03 2.10 12.88
N LEU A 65 9.74 2.14 11.58
CA LEU A 65 10.70 2.46 10.52
C LEU A 65 10.95 3.97 10.34
N GLY A 66 10.26 4.83 11.10
CA GLY A 66 10.38 6.28 10.98
C GLY A 66 9.77 6.87 9.71
N ILE A 67 8.91 6.12 9.00
CA ILE A 67 8.30 6.53 7.72
C ILE A 67 7.19 7.57 7.92
N CYS A 68 6.63 7.66 9.14
CA CYS A 68 5.60 8.64 9.50
C CYS A 68 6.09 10.10 9.49
N VAL A 69 7.40 10.34 9.42
CA VAL A 69 8.00 11.66 9.49
C VAL A 69 8.79 11.93 8.21
N ASP A 70 8.59 13.11 7.62
CA ASP A 70 9.43 13.57 6.51
C ASP A 70 10.86 13.86 6.99
N GLY A 71 11.73 12.86 6.85
CA GLY A 71 13.12 12.94 7.26
C GLY A 71 13.91 14.04 6.54
N GLN A 72 13.56 14.40 5.31
CA GLN A 72 14.30 15.44 4.54
C GLN A 72 14.05 16.86 5.08
N ARG A 73 13.05 17.02 5.95
CA ARG A 73 12.69 18.32 6.53
C ARG A 73 13.60 18.76 7.68
N TYR A 74 14.44 17.85 8.21
CA TYR A 74 15.25 18.10 9.40
C TYR A 74 16.74 18.24 9.06
N PRO A 75 17.41 19.33 9.48
CA PRO A 75 18.84 19.48 9.26
C PRO A 75 19.62 18.39 9.99
N GLY A 76 20.44 17.63 9.25
CA GLY A 76 21.23 16.50 9.78
C GLY A 76 20.62 15.11 9.51
N SER A 77 19.51 15.02 8.77
CA SER A 77 18.98 13.74 8.30
C SER A 77 19.94 13.05 7.35
N VAL A 78 19.95 11.70 7.38
CA VAL A 78 20.64 10.90 6.37
C VAL A 78 20.04 11.23 5.00
N HIS A 79 20.90 11.55 4.03
CA HIS A 79 20.47 11.75 2.66
C HIS A 79 20.10 10.39 2.06
N LEU A 80 18.81 10.18 1.82
CA LEU A 80 18.29 9.02 1.12
C LEU A 80 18.29 9.32 -0.37
N ALA A 81 18.39 8.28 -1.21
CA ALA A 81 18.17 8.44 -2.63
C ALA A 81 16.72 8.85 -2.91
N ASP A 82 16.49 9.58 -4.01
CA ASP A 82 15.13 10.05 -4.37
C ASP A 82 14.13 8.90 -4.50
N GLU A 83 14.54 7.77 -5.10
CA GLU A 83 13.75 6.54 -5.20
C GLU A 83 13.34 6.00 -3.82
N GLU A 84 14.28 6.01 -2.88
CA GLU A 84 14.10 5.52 -1.52
C GLU A 84 13.14 6.43 -0.72
N VAL A 85 13.20 7.74 -0.95
CA VAL A 85 12.25 8.71 -0.38
C VAL A 85 10.86 8.47 -0.94
N GLU A 86 10.74 8.31 -2.26
CA GLU A 86 9.48 8.07 -2.93
C GLU A 86 8.79 6.78 -2.45
N ILE A 87 9.53 5.67 -2.34
CA ILE A 87 8.99 4.40 -1.84
C ILE A 87 8.40 4.58 -0.43
N ARG A 88 9.08 5.32 0.45
CA ARG A 88 8.60 5.60 1.82
C ARG A 88 7.35 6.48 1.81
N HIS A 89 7.31 7.51 0.98
CA HIS A 89 6.14 8.39 0.85
C HIS A 89 4.92 7.61 0.34
N ARG A 90 5.08 6.83 -0.73
CA ARG A 90 3.99 6.00 -1.28
C ARG A 90 3.50 4.98 -0.27
N LEU A 91 4.41 4.36 0.49
CA LEU A 91 4.04 3.42 1.55
C LEU A 91 3.24 4.09 2.67
N TYR A 92 3.67 5.28 3.13
CA TYR A 92 2.93 6.05 4.13
C TYR A 92 1.51 6.34 3.66
N TRP A 93 1.36 6.89 2.45
CA TRP A 93 0.05 7.25 1.89
C TRP A 93 -0.82 6.02 1.62
N SER A 94 -0.21 4.88 1.25
CA SER A 94 -0.93 3.61 1.10
C SER A 94 -1.49 3.13 2.43
N CYS A 95 -0.69 3.20 3.50
CA CYS A 95 -1.16 2.91 4.85
C CYS A 95 -2.27 3.89 5.28
N TYR A 96 -2.09 5.19 5.04
CA TYR A 96 -3.05 6.23 5.40
C TYR A 96 -4.40 5.99 4.72
N PHE A 97 -4.40 5.78 3.41
CA PHE A 97 -5.58 5.47 2.62
C PHE A 97 -6.26 4.19 3.12
N TRP A 98 -5.48 3.11 3.26
CA TRP A 98 -6.02 1.83 3.70
C TRP A 98 -6.62 1.90 5.11
N ASP A 99 -6.03 2.67 6.02
CA ASP A 99 -6.58 2.94 7.35
C ASP A 99 -7.98 3.59 7.28
N LYS A 100 -8.22 4.50 6.34
CA LYS A 100 -9.55 5.12 6.14
C LYS A 100 -10.54 4.11 5.58
N ILE A 101 -10.16 3.37 4.54
CA ILE A 101 -11.04 2.37 3.90
C ILE A 101 -11.44 1.26 4.87
N ILE A 102 -10.46 0.64 5.53
CA ILE A 102 -10.75 -0.48 6.44
C ILE A 102 -11.51 -0.03 7.69
N SER A 103 -11.23 1.17 8.20
CA SER A 103 -11.96 1.72 9.35
C SER A 103 -13.40 2.03 8.98
N LEU A 104 -13.64 2.63 7.81
CA LEU A 104 -15.00 2.85 7.31
C LEU A 104 -15.76 1.52 7.14
N TYR A 105 -15.12 0.53 6.51
CA TYR A 105 -15.71 -0.78 6.27
C TYR A 105 -16.11 -1.50 7.57
N LEU A 106 -15.30 -1.37 8.63
CA LEU A 106 -15.54 -2.02 9.92
C LEU A 106 -16.29 -1.15 10.94
N GLY A 107 -16.68 0.08 10.59
CA GLY A 107 -17.33 1.02 11.50
C GLY A 107 -16.45 1.46 12.66
N ARG A 108 -15.14 1.63 12.42
CA ARG A 108 -14.13 2.02 13.41
C ARG A 108 -13.56 3.41 13.10
N SER A 109 -12.91 4.02 14.07
CA SER A 109 -12.17 5.26 13.86
C SER A 109 -10.79 4.97 13.26
N PRO A 110 -10.38 5.71 12.21
CA PRO A 110 -9.04 5.60 11.66
C PRO A 110 -7.95 5.94 12.68
N SER A 111 -6.81 5.27 12.58
CA SER A 111 -5.68 5.40 13.50
C SER A 111 -4.62 6.40 13.04
N LEU A 112 -4.38 6.50 11.73
CA LEU A 112 -3.36 7.37 11.15
C LEU A 112 -3.93 8.77 10.89
N GLN A 113 -3.25 9.77 11.44
CA GLN A 113 -3.60 11.18 11.28
C GLN A 113 -2.62 11.86 10.32
N HIS A 114 -3.16 12.75 9.48
CA HIS A 114 -2.35 13.63 8.65
C HIS A 114 -1.95 14.84 9.49
N THR A 115 -0.64 15.02 9.67
CA THR A 115 -0.08 16.07 10.52
C THR A 115 0.97 16.86 9.76
N GLN A 116 1.45 17.98 10.34
CA GLN A 116 2.47 18.82 9.71
C GLN A 116 3.82 18.11 9.51
N VAL A 117 4.07 17.02 10.23
CA VAL A 117 5.31 16.24 10.12
C VAL A 117 5.20 15.04 9.19
N SER A 118 3.98 14.74 8.72
CA SER A 118 3.74 13.66 7.76
C SER A 118 4.50 13.92 6.44
N PRO A 119 4.87 12.86 5.70
CA PRO A 119 5.37 12.98 4.34
C PRO A 119 4.50 13.90 3.47
N PRO A 120 5.09 14.69 2.56
CA PRO A 120 4.30 15.52 1.65
C PRO A 120 3.39 14.65 0.77
N GLN A 121 2.21 15.18 0.43
CA GLN A 121 1.30 14.61 -0.56
C GLN A 121 1.80 14.90 -1.97
N ILE A 122 3.00 14.42 -2.30
CA ILE A 122 3.62 14.60 -3.62
C ILE A 122 4.19 13.24 -4.03
N ILE A 123 3.74 12.76 -5.19
CA ILE A 123 4.36 11.62 -5.86
C ILE A 123 5.34 12.19 -6.88
N MET A 124 6.58 11.71 -6.83
CA MET A 124 7.67 12.21 -7.67
C MET A 124 7.70 11.53 -9.03
N ASP A 125 7.34 10.25 -9.10
CA ASP A 125 7.22 9.50 -10.35
C ASP A 125 5.78 9.53 -10.90
N ASP A 126 5.62 10.22 -12.04
CA ASP A 126 4.39 10.34 -12.80
C ASP A 126 4.34 9.43 -14.04
N SER A 127 5.25 8.44 -14.15
CA SER A 127 5.35 7.57 -15.32
C SER A 127 4.02 6.89 -15.67
N ALA A 128 3.26 6.48 -14.64
CA ALA A 128 1.96 5.83 -14.78
C ALA A 128 0.77 6.80 -14.95
N GLU A 129 0.97 8.11 -14.85
CA GLU A 129 -0.11 9.11 -14.90
C GLU A 129 -0.74 9.20 -16.31
N ASN A 130 0.12 9.17 -17.32
CA ASN A 130 -0.26 9.32 -18.73
C ASN A 130 -0.44 7.98 -19.45
N GLU A 131 -0.37 6.85 -18.73
CA GLU A 131 -0.67 5.55 -19.30
C GLU A 131 -2.13 5.48 -19.76
N LEU A 132 -2.38 4.83 -20.91
CA LEU A 132 -3.74 4.63 -21.39
C LEU A 132 -4.46 3.63 -20.47
N TRP A 133 -5.61 4.04 -19.96
CA TRP A 133 -6.47 3.16 -19.19
C TRP A 133 -7.01 2.04 -20.08
N VAL A 134 -6.91 0.81 -19.59
CA VAL A 134 -7.48 -0.38 -20.23
C VAL A 134 -8.37 -1.13 -19.23
N PRO A 135 -9.52 -1.68 -19.67
CA PRO A 135 -10.38 -2.47 -18.79
C PRO A 135 -9.66 -3.71 -18.25
N PHE A 136 -9.89 -4.00 -16.96
CA PHE A 136 -9.44 -5.24 -16.34
C PHE A 136 -10.08 -6.44 -17.06
N ASP A 137 -9.27 -7.43 -17.43
CA ASP A 137 -9.64 -8.62 -18.22
C ASP A 137 -9.99 -8.40 -19.71
N SER A 138 -9.67 -7.26 -20.30
CA SER A 138 -9.85 -7.08 -21.75
C SER A 138 -8.83 -7.95 -22.52
N PRO A 139 -9.26 -8.94 -23.32
CA PRO A 139 -8.33 -9.64 -24.19
C PRO A 139 -7.71 -8.63 -25.15
N HIS A 140 -6.38 -8.62 -25.26
CA HIS A 140 -5.65 -7.72 -26.16
C HIS A 140 -6.29 -7.76 -27.57
N GLY A 141 -6.83 -6.64 -28.03
CA GLY A 141 -7.49 -6.52 -29.34
C GLY A 141 -9.01 -6.66 -29.37
N SER A 142 -9.71 -6.55 -28.24
CA SER A 142 -11.17 -6.44 -28.21
C SER A 142 -11.66 -5.00 -28.42
N ASP A 143 -12.71 -4.81 -29.24
CA ASP A 143 -13.39 -3.52 -29.43
C ASP A 143 -14.20 -3.15 -28.17
N TRP A 144 -13.56 -2.47 -27.21
CA TRP A 144 -14.25 -1.88 -26.07
C TRP A 144 -14.85 -0.51 -26.44
N LYS A 145 -15.94 -0.13 -25.77
CA LYS A 145 -16.79 1.03 -26.13
C LYS A 145 -16.40 2.35 -25.49
N TYR A 146 -15.40 2.36 -24.61
CA TYR A 146 -14.97 3.59 -23.95
C TYR A 146 -13.99 4.34 -24.86
N PRO A 147 -13.98 5.68 -24.87
CA PRO A 147 -12.94 6.43 -25.55
C PRO A 147 -11.59 6.20 -24.85
N PRO A 148 -10.46 6.23 -25.59
CA PRO A 148 -9.13 6.28 -24.99
C PRO A 148 -9.05 7.42 -23.97
N ALA A 149 -8.71 7.06 -22.74
CA ALA A 149 -8.52 7.99 -21.64
C ALA A 149 -7.26 7.58 -20.87
N THR A 150 -6.59 8.54 -20.28
CA THR A 150 -5.46 8.33 -19.38
C THR A 150 -5.95 7.72 -18.06
N ALA A 151 -5.15 6.84 -17.47
CA ALA A 151 -5.47 6.16 -16.22
C ALA A 151 -5.45 7.10 -15.02
N HIS A 152 -4.66 8.18 -15.08
CA HIS A 152 -4.52 9.15 -13.99
C HIS A 152 -4.18 8.46 -12.66
N SER A 153 -3.36 7.40 -12.71
CA SER A 153 -3.14 6.49 -11.58
C SER A 153 -2.61 7.23 -10.35
N THR A 154 -1.66 8.14 -10.57
CA THR A 154 -1.03 8.93 -9.53
C THR A 154 -2.01 9.97 -8.97
N SER A 155 -2.68 10.73 -9.84
CA SER A 155 -3.67 11.74 -9.44
C SER A 155 -4.87 11.15 -8.69
N CYS A 156 -5.36 9.99 -9.13
CA CYS A 156 -6.48 9.28 -8.48
C CYS A 156 -6.10 8.81 -7.09
N PHE A 157 -4.90 8.22 -6.94
CA PHE A 157 -4.41 7.78 -5.64
C PHE A 157 -4.27 8.96 -4.67
N MET A 158 -3.67 10.07 -5.13
CA MET A 158 -3.51 11.27 -4.31
C MET A 158 -4.84 11.89 -3.91
N SER A 159 -5.83 11.90 -4.80
CA SER A 159 -7.17 12.42 -4.52
C SER A 159 -7.97 11.54 -3.53
N ALA A 160 -7.60 10.27 -3.42
CA ALA A 160 -8.24 9.32 -2.51
C ALA A 160 -7.70 9.39 -1.07
N CYS A 161 -6.52 10.00 -0.87
CA CYS A 161 -5.84 10.16 0.42
C CYS A 161 -6.30 11.45 1.14
#